data_AF-A0A7C1F7P9-F1
#
_entry.id   AF-A0A7C1F7P9-F1
#
_cell.length_a   1.000
_cell.length_b   1.000
_cell.length_c   1.000
_cell.angle_alpha   90.00
_cell.angle_beta   90.00
_cell.angle_gamma   90.00
#
_symmetry.space_group_name_H-M   'P 1'
#
loop_
_entity.id
_entity.type
_entity.pdbx_description
1 polymer ?
#
loop_
_entity_poly.entity_id
_entity_poly.type
_entity_poly.pdbx_seq_one_letter_code
_entity_poly.pdbx_strand_id
1 'polypeptide(L)'
;MRRRFNRSERIRLYLHTDGKCARCGAELDSGWHADHIYPYIKGGITHISNGQALCPKCNLLKGKRLPMSTLRPFQQQFINVSIQKVSAGETTLVADVHPGSGKTIGALLAANTLMQAKVVDAVVIFVPRRNLAEQFEQDCKNFRISFPSAVLGEIHHRENEPPLIRGNASGYVTTYSSLASQPEVHEDIFKRFAGRILLICDEAQQLGIEYEGSFTRSADIISKLREYATLTIVMTGTPERGDDLPPDYVPEGVRVESKWA
;
A
#
# COMPACT_ATOMS: atom_id res chain seq x y z
N MET A 1 -7.95 -25.06 14.16
CA MET A 1 -8.64 -23.75 14.24
C MET A 1 -10.02 -23.86 13.61
N ARG A 2 -11.04 -23.18 14.17
CA ARG A 2 -12.41 -23.20 13.64
C ARG A 2 -12.55 -22.17 12.51
N ARG A 3 -13.23 -22.52 11.42
CA ARG A 3 -13.49 -21.61 10.30
C ARG A 3 -14.81 -20.84 10.39
N ARG A 4 -15.86 -21.42 10.99
CA ARG A 4 -17.21 -20.81 10.98
C ARG A 4 -17.52 -20.15 12.31
N PHE A 5 -18.11 -18.96 12.27
CA PHE A 5 -18.70 -18.29 13.45
C PHE A 5 -19.88 -19.10 14.02
N ASN A 6 -20.04 -19.12 15.34
CA ASN A 6 -21.14 -19.82 16.03
C ASN A 6 -22.38 -18.92 16.06
N ARG A 7 -23.49 -19.44 16.58
CA ARG A 7 -24.77 -18.72 16.65
C ARG A 7 -24.63 -17.39 17.39
N SER A 8 -24.03 -17.40 18.58
CA SER A 8 -23.87 -16.20 19.41
C SER A 8 -22.99 -15.13 18.75
N GLU A 9 -21.89 -15.54 18.10
CA GLU A 9 -21.01 -14.63 17.35
C GLU A 9 -21.72 -14.05 16.12
N ARG A 10 -22.48 -14.87 15.38
CA ARG A 10 -23.27 -14.38 14.24
C ARG A 10 -24.29 -13.33 14.69
N ILE A 11 -24.98 -13.56 15.81
CA ILE A 11 -25.91 -12.58 16.39
C ILE A 11 -25.17 -11.27 16.71
N ARG A 12 -23.99 -11.35 17.36
CA ARG A 12 -23.19 -10.17 17.67
C ARG A 12 -22.75 -9.40 16.42
N LEU A 13 -22.32 -10.08 15.35
CA LEU A 13 -21.94 -9.43 14.09
C LEU A 13 -23.11 -8.68 13.45
N TYR A 14 -24.30 -9.27 13.49
CA TYR A 14 -25.51 -8.64 12.99
C TYR A 14 -25.90 -7.40 13.81
N LEU A 15 -25.88 -7.51 15.14
CA LEU A 15 -26.20 -6.39 16.03
C LEU A 15 -25.18 -5.25 15.94
N HIS A 16 -23.90 -5.57 15.79
CA HIS A 16 -22.84 -4.56 15.66
C HIS A 16 -22.97 -3.69 14.40
N THR A 17 -23.72 -4.16 13.42
CA THR A 17 -23.98 -3.45 12.16
C THR A 17 -25.41 -2.93 12.06
N ASP A 18 -26.16 -2.95 13.17
CA ASP A 18 -27.56 -2.51 13.24
C ASP A 18 -28.44 -3.21 12.17
N GLY A 19 -28.18 -4.51 11.94
CA GLY A 19 -28.86 -5.29 10.93
C GLY A 19 -28.58 -4.86 9.48
N LYS A 20 -27.51 -4.08 9.24
CA LYS A 20 -27.12 -3.62 7.90
C LYS A 20 -25.84 -4.29 7.41
N CYS A 21 -25.68 -4.36 6.10
CA CYS A 21 -24.49 -4.90 5.48
C CYS A 21 -23.29 -4.00 5.78
N ALA A 22 -22.25 -4.55 6.40
CA ALA A 22 -21.01 -3.83 6.75
C ALA A 22 -20.27 -3.23 5.54
N ARG A 23 -20.62 -3.63 4.31
CA ARG A 23 -19.99 -3.14 3.08
C ARG A 23 -20.83 -2.12 2.31
N CYS A 24 -22.14 -2.34 2.18
CA CYS A 24 -22.99 -1.49 1.33
C CYS A 24 -24.11 -0.77 2.08
N GLY A 25 -24.22 -0.97 3.40
CA GLY A 25 -25.23 -0.30 4.24
C GLY A 25 -26.68 -0.78 4.06
N ALA A 26 -26.95 -1.65 3.08
CA ALA A 26 -28.29 -2.20 2.85
C ALA A 26 -28.75 -3.07 4.03
N GLU A 27 -30.04 -3.06 4.34
CA GLU A 27 -30.63 -3.93 5.36
C GLU A 27 -30.38 -5.41 5.04
N LEU A 28 -30.13 -6.19 6.08
CA LEU A 28 -29.81 -7.62 5.97
C LEU A 28 -31.05 -8.46 6.27
N ASP A 29 -31.54 -9.10 5.22
CA ASP A 29 -32.59 -10.12 5.30
C ASP A 29 -32.09 -11.47 5.87
N SER A 30 -33.04 -12.40 6.05
CA SER A 30 -32.74 -13.81 6.29
C SER A 30 -31.82 -14.35 5.19
N GLY A 31 -30.68 -14.94 5.57
CA GLY A 31 -29.70 -15.46 4.62
C GLY A 31 -28.44 -14.61 4.44
N TRP A 32 -28.24 -13.57 5.26
CA TRP A 32 -26.98 -12.83 5.31
C TRP A 32 -25.77 -13.72 5.70
N HIS A 33 -24.59 -13.31 5.25
CA HIS A 33 -23.35 -14.06 5.40
C HIS A 33 -22.48 -13.47 6.51
N ALA A 34 -22.03 -14.33 7.42
CA ALA A 34 -20.96 -13.98 8.36
C ALA A 34 -19.64 -14.27 7.66
N ASP A 35 -18.90 -13.22 7.36
CA ASP A 35 -17.65 -13.27 6.61
C ASP A 35 -16.49 -12.79 7.48
N HIS A 36 -15.27 -13.20 7.12
CA HIS A 36 -14.09 -12.68 7.78
C HIS A 36 -13.65 -11.38 7.12
N ILE A 37 -13.33 -10.38 7.93
CA ILE A 37 -12.70 -9.15 7.46
C ILE A 37 -11.39 -9.55 6.77
N TYR A 38 -10.44 -10.13 7.50
CA TYR A 38 -9.27 -10.79 6.92
C TYR A 38 -9.59 -12.27 6.63
N PRO A 39 -9.57 -12.73 5.36
CA PRO A 39 -10.03 -14.06 4.97
C PRO A 39 -9.34 -15.20 5.73
N TYR A 40 -10.11 -16.18 6.21
CA TYR A 40 -9.59 -17.36 6.90
C TYR A 40 -8.48 -18.09 6.12
N ILE A 41 -8.63 -18.22 4.80
CA ILE A 41 -7.65 -18.90 3.94
C ILE A 41 -6.29 -18.18 3.86
N LYS A 42 -6.23 -16.90 4.23
CA LYS A 42 -5.00 -16.11 4.26
C LYS A 42 -4.40 -16.02 5.67
N GLY A 43 -4.94 -16.78 6.64
CA GLY A 43 -4.51 -16.77 8.05
C GLY A 43 -5.45 -16.03 9.00
N GLY A 44 -6.63 -15.61 8.56
CA GLY A 44 -7.59 -14.89 9.41
C GLY A 44 -8.19 -15.75 10.52
N ILE A 45 -8.14 -15.24 11.75
CA ILE A 45 -8.75 -15.90 12.90
C ILE A 45 -10.28 -15.82 12.84
N THR A 46 -10.97 -16.86 13.30
CA THR A 46 -12.43 -16.83 13.46
C THR A 46 -12.77 -16.33 14.85
N HIS A 47 -12.79 -15.00 14.98
CA HIS A 47 -13.14 -14.27 16.19
C HIS A 47 -14.01 -13.06 15.81
N ILE A 48 -14.87 -12.58 16.71
CA ILE A 48 -15.81 -11.48 16.45
C ILE A 48 -15.09 -10.25 15.88
N SER A 49 -13.89 -9.93 16.38
CA SER A 49 -13.07 -8.82 15.90
C SER A 49 -12.63 -8.93 14.43
N ASN A 50 -12.61 -10.14 13.87
CA ASN A 50 -12.32 -10.40 12.46
C ASN A 50 -13.58 -10.80 11.67
N GLY A 51 -14.78 -10.61 12.24
CA GLY A 51 -16.05 -10.95 11.58
C GLY A 51 -16.79 -9.71 11.08
N GLN A 52 -17.56 -9.88 10.03
CA GLN A 52 -18.47 -8.85 9.51
C GLN A 52 -19.75 -9.50 8.96
N ALA A 53 -20.87 -8.77 9.07
CA ALA A 53 -22.15 -9.17 8.49
C ALA A 53 -22.29 -8.58 7.08
N LEU A 54 -22.40 -9.42 6.05
CA LEU A 54 -22.50 -9.01 4.65
C LEU A 54 -23.74 -9.57 3.98
N CYS A 55 -24.31 -8.80 3.05
CA CYS A 55 -25.30 -9.34 2.13
C CYS A 55 -24.63 -10.34 1.16
N PRO A 56 -25.38 -11.31 0.61
CA PRO A 56 -24.82 -12.32 -0.29
C PRO A 56 -24.04 -11.71 -1.47
N LYS A 57 -24.57 -10.66 -2.11
CA LYS A 57 -23.91 -9.94 -3.20
C LYS A 57 -22.54 -9.39 -2.78
N CYS A 58 -22.48 -8.68 -1.65
CA CYS A 58 -21.24 -8.08 -1.14
C CYS A 58 -20.20 -9.13 -0.74
N ASN A 59 -20.65 -10.23 -0.14
CA ASN A 59 -19.79 -11.35 0.25
C ASN A 59 -19.21 -12.07 -0.99
N LEU A 60 -20.04 -12.36 -1.99
CA LEU A 60 -19.60 -13.01 -3.23
C LEU A 60 -18.62 -12.14 -4.01
N LEU A 61 -18.90 -10.83 -4.11
CA LEU A 61 -18.00 -9.86 -4.72
C LEU A 61 -16.67 -9.73 -3.97
N LYS A 62 -16.67 -9.85 -2.64
CA LYS A 62 -15.45 -9.82 -1.82
C LYS A 62 -14.65 -11.10 -2.02
N GLY A 63 -15.28 -12.26 -1.86
CA GLY A 63 -14.61 -13.56 -1.90
C GLY A 63 -13.39 -13.61 -0.96
N LYS A 64 -12.23 -14.02 -1.49
CA LYS A 64 -10.95 -14.09 -0.76
C LYS A 64 -10.18 -12.76 -0.73
N ARG A 65 -10.79 -11.66 -1.20
CA ARG A 65 -10.15 -10.33 -1.23
C ARG A 65 -10.31 -9.67 0.14
N LEU A 66 -9.38 -8.78 0.46
CA LEU A 66 -9.41 -7.99 1.70
C LEU A 66 -10.48 -6.88 1.56
N PRO A 67 -11.33 -6.63 2.57
CA PRO A 67 -12.32 -5.57 2.56
C PRO A 67 -11.64 -4.23 2.82
N MET A 68 -12.07 -3.21 2.09
CA MET A 68 -11.58 -1.83 2.20
C MET A 68 -12.43 -0.96 3.13
N SER A 69 -13.50 -1.48 3.74
CA SER A 69 -14.47 -0.68 4.54
C SER A 69 -14.01 -0.35 5.96
N THR A 70 -12.83 -0.79 6.38
CA THR A 70 -12.11 -0.20 7.52
C THR A 70 -10.64 -0.29 7.19
N LEU A 71 -10.07 0.81 6.72
CA LEU A 71 -8.61 0.92 6.62
C LEU A 71 -8.02 0.54 7.96
N ARG A 72 -6.99 -0.31 7.96
CA ARG A 72 -6.26 -0.59 9.20
C ARG A 72 -5.76 0.75 9.77
N PRO A 73 -5.71 0.94 11.09
CA PRO A 73 -5.21 2.19 11.68
C PRO A 73 -3.89 2.66 11.06
N PHE A 74 -2.96 1.73 10.82
CA PHE A 74 -1.72 1.99 10.10
C PHE A 74 -1.94 2.57 8.68
N GLN A 75 -2.85 2.00 7.89
CA GLN A 75 -3.14 2.50 6.53
C GLN A 75 -3.75 3.91 6.56
N GLN A 76 -4.63 4.19 7.52
CA GLN A 76 -5.20 5.52 7.70
C GLN A 76 -4.13 6.52 8.15
N GLN A 77 -3.29 6.14 9.09
CA GLN A 77 -2.16 6.95 9.55
C GLN A 77 -1.19 7.25 8.40
N PHE A 78 -0.91 6.25 7.56
CA PHE A 78 -0.05 6.39 6.39
C PHE A 78 -0.57 7.46 5.42
N ILE A 79 -1.88 7.45 5.14
CA ILE A 79 -2.54 8.49 4.32
C ILE A 79 -2.43 9.86 4.99
N ASN A 80 -2.80 9.96 6.27
CA ASN A 80 -2.81 11.22 7.00
C ASN A 80 -1.42 11.87 7.04
N VAL A 81 -0.39 11.09 7.33
CA VAL A 81 0.99 11.57 7.35
C VAL A 81 1.47 11.97 5.96
N SER A 82 1.10 11.23 4.90
CA SER A 82 1.43 11.62 3.52
C SER A 82 0.85 13.00 3.16
N ILE A 83 -0.41 13.26 3.52
CA ILE A 83 -1.06 14.56 3.30
C ILE A 83 -0.38 15.66 4.12
N GLN A 84 -0.10 15.40 5.39
CA GLN A 84 0.54 16.37 6.28
C GLN A 84 1.93 16.77 5.77
N LYS A 85 2.76 15.81 5.36
CA LYS A 85 4.10 16.06 4.81
C LYS A 85 4.03 16.96 3.57
N VAL A 86 3.19 16.58 2.60
CA VAL A 86 2.98 17.38 1.38
C VAL A 86 2.49 18.79 1.69
N SER A 87 1.55 18.92 2.63
CA SER A 87 1.00 20.23 3.03
C SER A 87 2.04 21.11 3.74
N ALA A 88 2.99 20.50 4.44
CA ALA A 88 4.11 21.19 5.09
C ALA A 88 5.29 21.49 4.15
N GLY A 89 5.21 21.08 2.87
CA GLY A 89 6.32 21.20 1.92
C GLY A 89 7.46 20.21 2.18
N GLU A 90 7.23 19.18 3.00
CA GLU A 90 8.20 18.11 3.24
C GLU A 90 8.16 17.08 2.11
N THR A 91 9.35 16.63 1.69
CA THR A 91 9.51 15.77 0.50
C THR A 91 9.74 14.29 0.84
N THR A 92 9.80 13.91 2.12
CA THR A 92 10.09 12.53 2.53
C THR A 92 9.17 12.03 3.64
N LEU A 93 8.74 10.77 3.49
CA LEU A 93 8.08 9.98 4.51
C LEU A 93 8.81 8.64 4.61
N VAL A 94 9.42 8.35 5.76
CA VAL A 94 10.02 7.04 6.05
C VAL A 94 9.04 6.23 6.90
N ALA A 95 8.67 5.07 6.40
CA ALA A 95 7.78 4.14 7.08
C ALA A 95 8.53 2.85 7.40
N ASP A 96 8.69 2.58 8.69
CA ASP A 96 9.18 1.29 9.17
C ASP A 96 8.00 0.34 9.31
N VAL A 97 7.99 -0.71 8.49
CA VAL A 97 6.80 -1.50 8.25
C VAL A 97 7.11 -3.00 8.26
N HIS A 98 6.51 -3.70 9.23
CA HIS A 98 6.60 -5.15 9.32
C HIS A 98 6.09 -5.84 8.04
N PRO A 99 6.75 -6.92 7.58
CA PRO A 99 6.26 -7.74 6.48
C PRO A 99 4.81 -8.23 6.72
N GLY A 100 3.96 -8.17 5.70
CA GLY A 100 2.56 -8.62 5.80
C GLY A 100 1.58 -7.65 6.49
N SER A 101 2.06 -6.51 6.99
CA SER A 101 1.23 -5.43 7.59
C SER A 101 0.23 -4.77 6.63
N GLY A 102 0.47 -4.86 5.32
CA GLY A 102 -0.34 -4.21 4.28
C GLY A 102 0.23 -2.89 3.76
N LYS A 103 1.55 -2.69 3.84
CA LYS A 103 2.28 -1.51 3.31
C LYS A 103 1.91 -1.14 1.88
N THR A 104 1.85 -2.12 0.98
CA THR A 104 1.48 -1.93 -0.43
C THR A 104 0.12 -1.27 -0.58
N ILE A 105 -0.87 -1.72 0.21
CA ILE A 105 -2.22 -1.13 0.21
C ILE A 105 -2.18 0.30 0.75
N GLY A 106 -1.44 0.55 1.84
CA GLY A 106 -1.25 1.89 2.41
C GLY A 106 -0.61 2.86 1.41
N ALA A 107 0.44 2.43 0.72
CA ALA A 107 1.12 3.22 -0.30
C ALA A 107 0.23 3.53 -1.52
N LEU A 108 -0.52 2.54 -2.00
CA LEU A 108 -1.47 2.72 -3.11
C LEU A 108 -2.64 3.65 -2.72
N LEU A 109 -3.09 3.59 -1.46
CA LEU A 109 -4.11 4.50 -0.93
C LEU A 109 -3.61 5.94 -0.80
N ALA A 110 -2.38 6.13 -0.32
CA ALA A 110 -1.73 7.43 -0.30
C ALA A 110 -1.61 7.99 -1.73
N ALA A 111 -1.17 7.17 -2.69
CA ALA A 111 -1.12 7.54 -4.10
C ALA A 111 -2.47 8.00 -4.65
N ASN A 112 -3.53 7.21 -4.43
CA ASN A 112 -4.88 7.59 -4.86
C ASN A 112 -5.34 8.91 -4.22
N THR A 113 -5.05 9.11 -2.92
CA THR A 113 -5.45 10.32 -2.19
C THR A 113 -4.73 11.57 -2.69
N LEU A 114 -3.41 11.47 -2.93
CA LEU A 114 -2.61 12.58 -3.47
C LEU A 114 -3.00 12.93 -4.92
N MET A 115 -3.38 11.93 -5.71
CA MET A 115 -3.93 12.15 -7.06
C MET A 115 -5.30 12.81 -7.03
N GLN A 116 -6.19 12.42 -6.10
CA GLN A 116 -7.50 13.09 -5.92
C GLN A 116 -7.32 14.56 -5.57
N ALA A 117 -6.34 14.86 -4.71
CA ALA A 117 -5.97 16.22 -4.36
C ALA A 117 -5.26 16.97 -5.50
N LYS A 118 -5.00 16.31 -6.64
CA LYS A 118 -4.27 16.85 -7.80
C LYS A 118 -2.87 17.37 -7.44
N VAL A 119 -2.23 16.75 -6.46
CA VAL A 119 -0.86 17.10 -6.03
C VAL A 119 0.17 16.30 -6.81
N VAL A 120 -0.13 15.04 -7.13
CA VAL A 120 0.70 14.18 -7.97
C VAL A 120 -0.08 13.71 -9.20
N ASP A 121 0.61 13.55 -10.33
CA ASP A 121 0.06 13.04 -11.60
C ASP A 121 0.65 11.68 -11.99
N ALA A 122 1.78 11.29 -11.39
CA ALA A 122 2.43 10.02 -11.64
C ALA A 122 2.95 9.36 -10.36
N VAL A 123 2.99 8.04 -10.37
CA VAL A 123 3.52 7.18 -9.30
C VAL A 123 4.67 6.36 -9.86
N VAL A 124 5.84 6.45 -9.24
CA VAL A 124 7.01 5.63 -9.61
C VAL A 124 7.41 4.79 -8.41
N ILE A 125 7.46 3.48 -8.57
CA ILE A 125 7.84 2.55 -7.51
C ILE A 125 9.12 1.81 -7.88
N PHE A 126 10.07 1.80 -6.95
CA PHE A 126 11.25 0.93 -7.03
C PHE A 126 11.19 -0.16 -5.96
N VAL A 127 11.49 -1.39 -6.37
CA VAL A 127 11.51 -2.59 -5.52
C VAL A 127 12.84 -3.34 -5.72
N PRO A 128 13.24 -4.26 -4.84
CA PRO A 128 14.54 -4.91 -5.01
C PRO A 128 14.55 -6.03 -6.05
N ARG A 129 13.40 -6.62 -6.36
CA ARG A 129 13.33 -7.81 -7.22
C ARG A 129 12.11 -7.79 -8.12
N ARG A 130 12.26 -8.39 -9.30
CA ARG A 130 11.22 -8.46 -10.34
C ARG A 130 9.91 -9.08 -9.86
N ASN A 131 9.99 -10.15 -9.08
CA ASN A 131 8.80 -10.82 -8.52
C ASN A 131 7.98 -9.88 -7.63
N LEU A 132 8.62 -8.98 -6.88
CA LEU A 132 7.92 -7.97 -6.09
C LEU A 132 7.28 -6.90 -6.98
N ALA A 133 7.91 -6.55 -8.10
CA ALA A 133 7.34 -5.59 -9.05
C ALA A 133 6.08 -6.15 -9.70
N GLU A 134 6.12 -7.41 -10.14
CA GLU A 134 4.97 -8.14 -10.68
C GLU A 134 3.86 -8.27 -9.63
N GLN A 135 4.22 -8.56 -8.36
CA GLN A 135 3.26 -8.61 -7.27
C GLN A 135 2.62 -7.24 -7.00
N PHE A 136 3.39 -6.15 -7.04
CA PHE A 136 2.90 -4.79 -6.84
C PHE A 136 1.92 -4.37 -7.95
N GLU A 137 2.22 -4.67 -9.22
CA GLU A 137 1.29 -4.47 -10.33
C GLU A 137 -0.03 -5.22 -10.10
N GLN A 138 0.06 -6.49 -9.69
CA GLN A 138 -1.12 -7.30 -9.45
C GLN A 138 -1.94 -6.78 -8.26
N ASP A 139 -1.28 -6.36 -7.19
CA ASP A 139 -1.93 -5.74 -6.03
C ASP A 139 -2.60 -4.42 -6.42
N CYS A 140 -1.93 -3.57 -7.21
CA CYS A 140 -2.53 -2.36 -7.76
C CYS A 140 -3.82 -2.67 -8.53
N LYS A 141 -3.78 -3.61 -9.49
CA LYS A 141 -4.97 -4.04 -10.25
C LYS A 141 -6.10 -4.54 -9.34
N ASN A 142 -5.76 -5.31 -8.31
CA ASN A 142 -6.73 -5.91 -7.40
C ASN A 142 -7.38 -4.88 -6.46
N PHE A 143 -6.60 -3.94 -5.94
CA PHE A 143 -7.04 -3.03 -4.88
C PHE A 143 -7.57 -1.70 -5.42
N ARG A 144 -7.00 -1.15 -6.50
CA ARG A 144 -7.35 0.20 -7.01
C ARG A 144 -8.84 0.36 -7.30
N ILE A 145 -9.48 -0.67 -7.84
CA ILE A 145 -10.91 -0.68 -8.20
C ILE A 145 -11.84 -0.59 -6.99
N SER A 146 -11.30 -0.84 -5.79
CA SER A 146 -12.04 -0.83 -4.53
C SER A 146 -11.75 0.41 -3.70
N PHE A 147 -10.94 1.36 -4.20
CA PHE A 147 -10.62 2.58 -3.46
C PHE A 147 -11.79 3.57 -3.49
N PRO A 148 -12.03 4.32 -2.39
CA PRO A 148 -13.01 5.39 -2.39
C PRO A 148 -12.67 6.42 -3.46
N SER A 149 -13.63 6.73 -4.35
CA SER A 149 -13.46 7.68 -5.45
C SER A 149 -12.20 7.39 -6.29
N ALA A 150 -11.95 6.12 -6.63
CA ALA A 150 -10.73 5.67 -7.28
C ALA A 150 -10.38 6.51 -8.53
N VAL A 151 -9.29 7.28 -8.44
CA VAL A 151 -8.68 8.00 -9.58
C VAL A 151 -7.34 7.40 -9.99
N LEU A 152 -6.73 6.59 -9.11
CA LEU A 152 -5.50 5.87 -9.42
C LEU A 152 -5.74 4.89 -10.57
N GLY A 153 -5.10 5.18 -11.70
CA GLY A 153 -5.03 4.32 -12.87
C GLY A 153 -4.13 3.11 -12.64
N GLU A 154 -3.83 2.39 -13.72
CA GLU A 154 -2.97 1.21 -13.62
C GLU A 154 -1.52 1.62 -13.35
N ILE A 155 -0.83 0.79 -12.58
CA ILE A 155 0.62 0.82 -12.41
C ILE A 155 1.14 -0.48 -12.99
N HIS A 156 2.03 -0.37 -13.97
CA HIS A 156 2.55 -1.55 -14.67
C HIS A 156 3.99 -1.84 -14.28
N HIS A 157 4.33 -3.12 -14.19
CA HIS A 157 5.73 -3.51 -14.15
C HIS A 157 6.39 -3.14 -15.49
N ARG A 158 7.54 -2.49 -15.40
CA ARG A 158 8.37 -2.09 -16.53
C ARG A 158 9.84 -2.38 -16.23
N GLU A 159 10.53 -2.80 -17.26
CA GLU A 159 11.98 -2.69 -17.32
C GLU A 159 12.33 -1.32 -17.93
N ASN A 160 13.49 -1.17 -18.57
CA ASN A 160 13.93 0.11 -19.12
C ASN A 160 13.51 0.33 -20.58
N GLU A 161 12.44 -0.32 -21.02
CA GLU A 161 11.93 -0.18 -22.38
C GLU A 161 10.83 0.89 -22.45
N PRO A 162 11.07 2.05 -23.10
CA PRO A 162 10.08 3.10 -23.21
C PRO A 162 8.89 2.70 -24.12
N PRO A 163 7.74 3.39 -23.99
CA PRO A 163 7.41 4.33 -22.91
C PRO A 163 7.11 3.60 -21.59
N LEU A 164 7.68 4.10 -20.50
CA LEU A 164 7.49 3.54 -19.15
C LEU A 164 6.03 3.71 -18.66
N ILE A 165 5.43 4.88 -18.91
CA ILE A 165 4.01 5.15 -18.63
C ILE A 165 3.25 5.16 -19.97
N ARG A 166 2.26 4.27 -20.12
CA ARG A 166 1.49 4.08 -21.37
C ARG A 166 0.03 4.46 -21.17
N GLY A 167 -0.56 5.13 -22.17
CA GLY A 167 -1.98 5.47 -22.19
C GLY A 167 -2.42 6.20 -20.92
N ASN A 168 -3.45 5.67 -20.26
CA ASN A 168 -4.02 6.25 -19.04
C ASN A 168 -3.44 5.63 -17.75
N ALA A 169 -2.27 4.97 -17.83
CA ALA A 169 -1.59 4.47 -16.64
C ALA A 169 -1.15 5.63 -15.75
N SER A 170 -1.28 5.43 -14.44
CA SER A 170 -0.86 6.41 -13.43
C SER A 170 0.61 6.28 -13.05
N GLY A 171 1.31 5.25 -13.54
CA GLY A 171 2.66 5.00 -13.10
C GLY A 171 3.26 3.69 -13.58
N TYR A 172 4.45 3.40 -13.07
CA TYR A 172 5.13 2.13 -13.26
C TYR A 172 5.84 1.68 -11.98
N VAL A 173 6.09 0.38 -11.91
CA VAL A 173 6.95 -0.25 -10.90
C VAL A 173 8.12 -0.92 -11.61
N THR A 174 9.32 -0.77 -11.07
CA THR A 174 10.54 -1.40 -11.61
C THR A 174 11.52 -1.74 -10.49
N THR A 175 12.65 -2.35 -10.84
CA THR A 175 13.64 -2.77 -9.85
C THR A 175 14.74 -1.74 -9.62
N TYR A 176 15.38 -1.77 -8.44
CA TYR A 176 16.58 -0.95 -8.19
C TYR A 176 17.74 -1.27 -9.14
N SER A 177 17.85 -2.51 -9.63
CA SER A 177 18.86 -2.87 -10.62
C SER A 177 18.54 -2.32 -12.00
N SER A 178 17.26 -2.32 -12.42
CA SER A 178 16.80 -1.62 -13.62
C SER A 178 17.16 -0.13 -13.54
N LEU A 179 16.86 0.53 -12.40
CA LEU A 179 17.26 1.91 -12.15
C LEU A 179 18.76 2.15 -12.32
N ALA A 180 19.59 1.31 -11.69
CA ALA A 180 21.04 1.46 -11.78
C ALA A 180 21.57 1.25 -13.21
N SER A 181 20.91 0.40 -14.01
CA SER A 181 21.38 0.09 -15.36
C SER A 181 21.16 1.22 -16.37
N GLN A 182 20.03 1.94 -16.31
CA GLN A 182 19.70 3.06 -17.22
C GLN A 182 18.93 4.15 -16.46
N PRO A 183 19.60 4.92 -15.57
CA PRO A 183 18.95 5.96 -14.77
C PRO A 183 18.31 7.06 -15.62
N GLU A 184 18.87 7.36 -16.78
CA GLU A 184 18.44 8.43 -17.69
C GLU A 184 16.97 8.29 -18.12
N VAL A 185 16.52 7.05 -18.38
CA VAL A 185 15.13 6.78 -18.78
C VAL A 185 14.15 7.16 -17.66
N HIS A 186 14.56 6.96 -16.41
CA HIS A 186 13.77 7.35 -15.24
C HIS A 186 13.85 8.86 -14.99
N GLU A 187 15.03 9.46 -15.08
CA GLU A 187 15.20 10.91 -14.94
C GLU A 187 14.32 11.70 -15.90
N ASP A 188 14.19 11.25 -17.15
CA ASP A 188 13.34 11.90 -18.16
C ASP A 188 11.86 11.87 -17.76
N ILE A 189 11.39 10.78 -17.13
CA ILE A 189 10.05 10.73 -16.55
C ILE A 189 9.94 11.75 -15.41
N PHE A 190 10.91 11.79 -14.51
CA PHE A 190 10.87 12.70 -13.37
C PHE A 190 10.82 14.17 -13.78
N LYS A 191 11.67 14.56 -14.75
CA LYS A 191 11.68 15.91 -15.32
C LYS A 191 10.38 16.25 -16.04
N ARG A 192 9.79 15.29 -16.79
CA ARG A 192 8.53 15.49 -17.53
C ARG A 192 7.35 15.86 -16.63
N PHE A 193 7.27 15.30 -15.42
CA PHE A 193 6.17 15.58 -14.49
C PHE A 193 6.44 16.76 -13.54
N ALA A 194 7.57 17.47 -13.70
CA ALA A 194 7.84 18.77 -13.08
C ALA A 194 7.48 18.85 -11.58
N GLY A 195 7.92 17.88 -10.78
CA GLY A 195 7.68 17.89 -9.33
C GLY A 195 6.32 17.31 -8.90
N ARG A 196 5.52 16.73 -9.81
CA ARG A 196 4.20 16.11 -9.53
C ARG A 196 4.26 14.58 -9.54
N ILE A 197 5.30 14.02 -8.93
CA ILE A 197 5.50 12.57 -8.79
C ILE A 197 5.46 12.14 -7.32
N LEU A 198 4.76 11.04 -7.08
CA LEU A 198 4.96 10.23 -5.88
C LEU A 198 6.00 9.15 -6.16
N LEU A 199 7.15 9.26 -5.50
CA LEU A 199 8.20 8.23 -5.53
C LEU A 199 8.01 7.28 -4.35
N ILE A 200 8.02 5.98 -4.59
CA ILE A 200 7.91 4.94 -3.56
C ILE A 200 9.12 4.00 -3.66
N CYS A 201 9.88 3.86 -2.58
CA CYS A 201 10.99 2.94 -2.44
C CYS A 201 10.58 1.81 -1.49
N ASP A 202 10.34 0.60 -2.00
CA ASP A 202 10.00 -0.56 -1.18
C ASP A 202 11.25 -1.38 -0.82
N GLU A 203 11.23 -1.99 0.37
CA GLU A 203 12.36 -2.73 0.96
C GLU A 203 13.67 -1.92 0.89
N ALA A 204 13.58 -0.62 1.19
CA ALA A 204 14.67 0.34 1.00
C ALA A 204 15.90 0.04 1.86
N GLN A 205 15.81 -0.83 2.88
CA GLN A 205 16.98 -1.32 3.60
C GLN A 205 17.99 -2.03 2.67
N GLN A 206 17.57 -2.51 1.50
CA GLN A 206 18.46 -3.09 0.49
C GLN A 206 19.27 -2.04 -0.30
N LEU A 207 18.90 -0.76 -0.23
CA LEU A 207 19.66 0.34 -0.84
C LEU A 207 20.93 0.70 -0.05
N GLY A 208 20.99 0.34 1.23
CA GLY A 208 22.08 0.70 2.14
C GLY A 208 23.13 -0.39 2.38
N ILE A 209 23.04 -1.54 1.70
CA ILE A 209 23.99 -2.65 1.88
C ILE A 209 25.04 -2.61 0.77
N GLU A 210 26.19 -1.96 1.03
CA GLU A 210 27.46 -2.35 0.42
C GLU A 210 28.41 -2.81 1.53
N TYR A 211 29.18 -3.88 1.26
CA TYR A 211 30.08 -4.51 2.22
C TYR A 211 31.27 -3.62 2.65
N GLU A 212 31.36 -2.37 2.18
CA GLU A 212 32.53 -1.49 2.35
C GLU A 212 32.19 -0.03 2.74
N GLY A 213 31.03 0.21 3.39
CA GLY A 213 30.72 1.55 3.94
C GLY A 213 30.37 2.62 2.89
N SER A 214 30.05 2.20 1.66
CA SER A 214 29.52 3.03 0.57
C SER A 214 28.02 2.77 0.38
N PHE A 215 27.28 3.76 -0.13
CA PHE A 215 25.87 3.60 -0.49
C PHE A 215 25.76 2.95 -1.87
N THR A 216 24.70 2.17 -2.12
CA THR A 216 24.53 1.56 -3.44
C THR A 216 24.39 2.64 -4.53
N ARG A 217 24.89 2.38 -5.74
CA ARG A 217 24.65 3.24 -6.93
C ARG A 217 23.18 3.65 -7.09
N SER A 218 22.24 2.75 -6.76
CA SER A 218 20.80 3.04 -6.80
C SER A 218 20.36 4.08 -5.75
N ALA A 219 20.98 4.10 -4.57
CA ALA A 219 20.69 5.09 -3.53
C ALA A 219 21.08 6.50 -3.98
N ASP A 220 22.25 6.67 -4.62
CA ASP A 220 22.68 7.97 -5.16
C ASP A 220 21.72 8.48 -6.24
N ILE A 221 21.25 7.59 -7.11
CA ILE A 221 20.27 7.94 -8.15
C ILE A 221 18.94 8.33 -7.51
N ILE A 222 18.46 7.57 -6.51
CA ILE A 222 17.21 7.89 -5.81
C ILE A 222 17.28 9.25 -5.12
N SER A 223 18.41 9.58 -4.49
CA SER A 223 18.63 10.89 -3.88
C SER A 223 18.45 12.03 -4.90
N LYS A 224 18.95 11.85 -6.12
CA LYS A 224 18.74 12.83 -7.21
C LYS A 224 17.28 12.87 -7.68
N LEU A 225 16.65 11.71 -7.86
CA LEU A 225 15.26 11.65 -8.32
C LEU A 225 14.28 12.27 -7.31
N ARG A 226 14.57 12.18 -6.02
CA ARG A 226 13.77 12.79 -4.95
C ARG A 226 13.62 14.30 -5.11
N GLU A 227 14.61 15.01 -5.67
CA GLU A 227 14.53 16.46 -5.93
C GLU A 227 13.41 16.82 -6.92
N TYR A 228 12.98 15.86 -7.74
CA TYR A 228 11.91 16.00 -8.72
C TYR A 228 10.59 15.36 -8.25
N ALA A 229 10.54 14.83 -7.03
CA ALA A 229 9.35 14.19 -6.46
C ALA A 229 8.62 15.16 -5.52
N THR A 230 7.29 15.12 -5.54
CA THR A 230 6.46 15.83 -4.55
C THR A 230 6.62 15.24 -3.16
N LEU A 231 6.66 13.90 -3.11
CA LEU A 231 6.85 13.14 -1.90
C LEU A 231 7.58 11.84 -2.27
N THR A 232 8.56 11.48 -1.45
CA THR A 232 9.27 10.21 -1.49
C THR A 232 8.86 9.39 -0.28
N ILE A 233 8.24 8.25 -0.52
CA ILE A 233 7.84 7.28 0.50
C ILE A 233 8.88 6.17 0.54
N VAL A 234 9.62 6.09 1.63
CA VAL A 234 10.63 5.05 1.87
C VAL A 234 10.03 4.02 2.80
N MET A 235 9.77 2.81 2.31
CA MET A 235 9.24 1.70 3.11
C MET A 235 10.37 0.72 3.43
N THR A 236 10.65 0.51 4.71
CA THR A 236 11.67 -0.43 5.20
C THR A 236 11.04 -1.58 5.97
N GLY A 237 11.59 -2.79 5.84
CA GLY A 237 11.27 -3.91 6.74
C GLY A 237 12.25 -3.95 7.91
N THR A 238 11.76 -3.95 9.14
CA THR A 238 12.59 -4.11 10.35
C THR A 238 13.13 -5.55 10.45
N PRO A 239 14.43 -5.79 10.73
CA PRO A 239 14.99 -7.14 10.80
C PRO A 239 14.65 -7.96 12.06
N GLU A 240 13.94 -7.41 13.05
CA GLU A 240 13.70 -8.13 14.31
C GLU A 240 12.52 -9.11 14.22
N ARG A 241 12.79 -10.37 14.61
CA ARG A 241 11.82 -11.48 14.66
C ARG A 241 10.70 -11.16 15.66
N GLY A 242 9.53 -10.81 15.13
CA GLY A 242 8.31 -10.52 15.90
C GLY A 242 7.46 -11.75 16.22
N ASP A 243 8.03 -12.80 16.83
CA ASP A 243 7.21 -13.94 17.30
C ASP A 243 6.37 -13.60 18.54
N ASP A 244 6.66 -12.48 19.23
CA ASP A 244 6.00 -12.05 20.47
C ASP A 244 5.17 -10.75 20.35
N LEU A 245 4.98 -10.19 19.15
CA LEU A 245 4.28 -8.92 18.99
C LEU A 245 2.78 -9.09 18.65
N PRO A 246 1.88 -8.38 19.34
CA PRO A 246 0.44 -8.49 19.12
C PRO A 246 0.03 -8.12 17.67
N PRO A 247 -1.06 -8.69 17.12
CA PRO A 247 -1.55 -8.41 15.75
C PRO A 247 -1.90 -6.93 15.50
N ASP A 248 -2.07 -6.16 16.57
CA ASP A 248 -2.39 -4.74 16.65
C ASP A 248 -1.18 -3.87 17.08
N TYR A 249 0.03 -4.43 17.12
CA TYR A 249 1.25 -3.67 17.34
C TYR A 249 1.46 -2.69 16.18
N VAL A 250 1.26 -1.41 16.50
CA VAL A 250 1.62 -0.28 15.65
C VAL A 250 3.05 0.10 16.06
N PRO A 251 4.08 -0.11 15.22
CA PRO A 251 5.42 0.36 15.54
C PRO A 251 5.37 1.85 15.85
N GLU A 252 6.03 2.26 16.94
CA GLU A 252 6.14 3.66 17.32
C GLU A 252 6.86 4.46 16.23
N GLY A 253 6.06 5.14 15.42
CA GLY A 253 6.46 6.25 14.57
C GLY A 253 6.71 5.89 13.11
N VAL A 254 6.04 6.62 12.23
CA VAL A 254 6.73 7.14 11.04
C VAL A 254 7.92 7.94 11.58
N ARG A 255 9.11 7.32 11.65
CA ARG A 255 10.30 7.97 12.19
C ARG A 255 10.98 8.75 11.08
N VAL A 256 11.18 10.05 11.29
CA VAL A 256 12.09 10.86 10.47
C VAL A 256 13.50 10.49 10.91
N GLU A 257 14.19 9.62 10.16
CA GLU A 257 15.63 9.45 10.35
C GLU A 257 16.39 10.53 9.55
N SER A 258 17.28 11.23 10.23
CA SER A 258 18.19 12.23 9.66
C SER A 258 19.16 11.67 8.62
N LYS A 259 19.27 10.35 8.49
CA LYS A 259 20.10 9.69 7.47
C LYS A 259 19.58 9.86 6.04
N TRP A 260 18.31 10.25 5.88
CA TRP A 260 17.64 10.41 4.60
C TRP A 260 16.88 11.74 4.49
N ALA A 261 17.20 12.70 5.36
CA ALA A 261 16.64 14.05 5.37
C ALA A 261 17.30 14.90 4.28
#